data_AF-A0A815SYF7-F1
#
_entry.id   AF-A0A815SYF7-F1
#
_cell.length_a   1.000
_cell.length_b   1.000
_cell.length_c   1.000
_cell.angle_alpha   90.00
_cell.angle_beta   90.00
_cell.angle_gamma   90.00
#
_symmetry.space_group_name_H-M   'P 1'
#
loop_
_entity.id
_entity.type
_entity.pdbx_description
1 polymer ?
#
loop_
_entity_poly.entity_id
_entity_poly.type
_entity_poly.pdbx_seq_one_letter_code
_entity_poly.pdbx_strand_id
1 'polypeptide(L)' 'MPRYGHTPLKLPFIPQSMIAQLLQAYHDSPTSGHLGVNKTWHKIRDRYYWPGMYNQIKQYILSCSKC' A
#
# COMPACT_ATOMS: atom_id res chain seq x y z
N MET A 1 -8.63 -20.41 22.66
CA MET A 1 -8.25 -19.26 21.83
C MET A 1 -7.97 -19.77 20.42
N PRO A 2 -8.86 -19.59 19.43
CA PRO A 2 -8.64 -20.19 18.12
C PRO A 2 -7.54 -19.43 17.39
N ARG A 3 -6.55 -20.19 16.91
CA ARG A 3 -5.45 -19.72 16.07
C ARG A 3 -6.02 -19.44 14.68
N TYR A 4 -5.96 -18.19 14.24
CA TYR A 4 -6.32 -17.80 12.88
C TYR A 4 -5.48 -18.61 11.90
N GLY A 5 -6.16 -19.50 11.16
CA GLY A 5 -5.56 -20.28 10.10
C GLY A 5 -4.94 -19.35 9.06
N HIS A 6 -3.76 -19.72 8.59
CA HIS A 6 -3.15 -19.12 7.41
C HIS A 6 -4.00 -19.47 6.18
N THR A 7 -5.08 -18.73 5.94
CA THR A 7 -5.69 -18.66 4.62
C THR A 7 -4.65 -18.02 3.69
N PRO A 8 -4.31 -18.66 2.55
CA PRO A 8 -3.49 -17.99 1.55
C PRO A 8 -4.25 -16.74 1.13
N LEU A 9 -3.71 -15.56 1.44
CA LEU A 9 -4.28 -14.29 1.03
C LEU A 9 -4.26 -14.29 -0.50
N LYS A 10 -5.40 -14.57 -1.14
CA LYS A 10 -5.61 -14.25 -2.56
C LYS A 10 -5.67 -12.74 -2.65
N LEU A 11 -4.50 -12.11 -2.71
CA LEU A 11 -4.37 -10.68 -2.88
C LEU A 11 -4.83 -10.33 -4.30
N PRO A 12 -5.81 -9.44 -4.47
CA PRO A 12 -6.19 -8.95 -5.78
C PRO A 12 -4.98 -8.27 -6.45
N PHE A 13 -4.71 -8.70 -7.69
CA PHE A 13 -3.73 -8.07 -8.55
C PHE A 13 -4.24 -6.69 -8.98
N ILE A 14 -3.40 -5.66 -8.82
CA ILE A 14 -3.75 -4.28 -9.18
C ILE A 14 -3.04 -3.87 -10.48
N PRO A 15 -3.78 -3.41 -11.50
CA PRO A 15 -3.18 -2.89 -12.73
C PRO A 15 -2.49 -1.54 -12.48
N GLN A 16 -1.45 -1.23 -13.25
CA GLN A 16 -0.62 -0.03 -13.04
C GLN A 16 -1.39 1.29 -12.99
N SER A 17 -2.46 1.42 -13.78
CA SER A 17 -3.32 2.60 -13.80
C SER A 17 -4.02 2.88 -12.46
N MET A 18 -4.35 1.84 -11.70
CA MET A 18 -5.02 1.97 -10.40
C MET A 18 -4.04 2.17 -9.24
N ILE A 19 -2.76 1.87 -9.43
CA ILE A 19 -1.74 1.99 -8.38
C ILE A 19 -1.65 3.44 -7.90
N ALA A 20 -1.61 4.41 -8.81
CA ALA A 20 -1.52 5.83 -8.44
C ALA A 20 -2.71 6.28 -7.58
N GLN A 21 -3.93 5.90 -7.95
CA GLN A 21 -5.14 6.22 -7.18
C GLN A 21 -5.15 5.52 -5.82
N LEU A 22 -4.71 4.26 -5.77
CA LEU A 22 -4.57 3.52 -4.52
C LEU A 22 -3.57 4.20 -3.58
N LEU A 23 -2.39 4.56 -4.09
CA LEU A 23 -1.37 5.25 -3.29
C LEU A 23 -1.87 6.59 -2.80
N GLN A 24 -2.56 7.37 -3.63
CA GLN A 24 -3.19 8.61 -3.21
C GLN A 24 -4.21 8.38 -2.10
N ALA A 25 -5.11 7.42 -2.25
CA ALA A 25 -6.12 7.12 -1.24
C ALA A 25 -5.52 6.67 0.10
N TYR A 26 -4.42 5.90 0.08
CA TYR A 26 -3.74 5.45 1.29
C TYR A 26 -2.82 6.50 1.91
N HIS A 27 -2.30 7.44 1.12
CA HIS A 27 -1.33 8.45 1.53
C HIS A 27 -1.97 9.80 1.92
N ASP A 28 -2.86 10.33 1.07
CA ASP A 28 -3.54 11.63 1.26
C ASP A 28 -4.77 11.53 2.17
N SER A 29 -5.15 10.34 2.64
CA SER A 29 -6.26 10.21 3.58
C SER A 29 -5.94 10.99 4.88
N PRO A 30 -6.86 11.84 5.39
CA PRO A 30 -6.67 12.60 6.63
C PRO A 30 -6.32 11.71 7.83
N THR A 31 -6.85 10.48 7.83
CA THR A 31 -6.61 9.42 8.83
C THR A 31 -5.28 8.68 8.65
N SER A 32 -4.62 8.83 7.51
CA SER A 32 -3.34 8.19 7.18
C SER A 32 -2.14 9.09 7.39
N GLY A 33 -2.29 10.29 7.97
CA GLY A 33 -1.24 11.12 8.57
C GLY A 33 0.15 11.04 7.92
N HIS A 34 0.23 11.16 6.58
CA HIS A 34 1.50 11.09 5.83
C HIS A 34 2.41 9.94 6.29
N LEU A 35 1.84 8.77 6.53
CA LEU A 35 2.55 7.59 7.01
C LEU A 35 3.69 7.27 6.03
N GLY A 36 4.94 7.38 6.49
CA GLY A 36 6.14 7.14 5.66
C GLY A 36 6.12 5.77 4.97
N VAL A 37 7.01 5.60 4.00
CA VAL A 37 7.07 4.46 3.05
C VAL A 37 6.75 3.10 3.67
N ASN A 38 7.39 2.77 4.80
CA ASN A 38 7.22 1.49 5.45
C ASN A 38 5.81 1.24 5.99
N LYS A 39 5.14 2.26 6.52
CA LYS A 39 3.80 2.10 7.11
C LYS A 39 2.75 1.96 6.01
N THR A 40 2.89 2.73 4.92
CA THR A 40 2.02 2.61 3.74
C THR A 40 2.22 1.26 3.05
N TRP A 41 3.46 0.81 2.89
CA TRP A 41 3.76 -0.51 2.33
C TRP A 41 3.19 -1.67 3.17
N HIS A 42 3.34 -1.64 4.50
CA HIS A 42 2.78 -2.67 5.37
C HIS A 42 1.26 -2.76 5.25
N LYS A 43 0.54 -1.64 5.16
CA LYS A 43 -0.92 -1.65 4.98
C LYS A 43 -1.36 -2.24 3.64
N ILE A 44 -0.61 -1.93 2.57
CA ILE A 44 -0.95 -2.35 1.21
C ILE A 44 -0.59 -3.82 0.98
N ARG A 45 0.55 -4.30 1.47
CA ARG A 45 1.05 -5.67 1.19
C ARG A 45 0.10 -6.76 1.68
N ASP A 46 -0.65 -6.50 2.75
CA ASP A 46 -1.58 -7.47 3.34
C ASP A 46 -2.95 -7.47 2.61
N ARG A 47 -3.18 -6.52 1.68
CA ARG A 47 -4.46 -6.33 0.97
C ARG A 47 -4.37 -6.41 -0.55
N TYR A 48 -3.22 -6.07 -1.13
CA TYR A 48 -3.00 -6.00 -2.57
C TYR A 48 -1.61 -6.51 -2.93
N TYR A 49 -1.46 -6.97 -4.17
CA TYR A 49 -0.18 -7.40 -4.70
C TYR A 49 0.02 -6.92 -6.13
N TRP A 50 1.23 -6.47 -6.44
CA TRP A 50 1.70 -6.25 -7.80
C TRP A 50 3.24 -6.25 -7.84
N PRO A 51 3.86 -6.62 -8.97
CA PRO A 51 5.31 -6.67 -9.09
C PRO A 51 5.92 -5.27 -8.92
N GLY A 52 6.95 -5.17 -8.09
CA GLY A 52 7.65 -3.91 -7.83
C GLY A 52 6.93 -2.94 -6.89
N MET A 53 5.91 -3.40 -6.14
CA MET A 53 5.09 -2.53 -5.27
C MET A 53 5.88 -1.64 -4.32
N TYR A 54 6.92 -2.17 -3.68
CA TYR A 54 7.73 -1.40 -2.74
C TYR A 54 8.41 -0.20 -3.42
N ASN A 55 8.99 -0.40 -4.60
CA ASN A 55 9.69 0.67 -5.30
C ASN A 55 8.72 1.75 -5.79
N GLN A 56 7.55 1.36 -6.31
CA GLN A 56 6.52 2.33 -6.71
C GLN A 56 5.96 3.11 -5.52
N ILE A 57 5.68 2.45 -4.39
CA ILE A 57 5.24 3.12 -3.16
C ILE A 57 6.30 4.11 -2.68
N LYS A 58 7.57 3.69 -2.68
CA LYS A 58 8.70 4.55 -2.28
C LYS A 58 8.82 5.77 -3.18
N GLN A 59 8.82 5.59 -4.50
CA GLN A 59 8.91 6.70 -5.46
C GLN A 59 7.74 7.67 -5.31
N TYR A 60 6.53 7.16 -5.15
CA TYR A 60 5.33 7.99 -4.94
C TYR A 60 5.46 8.86 -3.68
N ILE A 61 5.83 8.25 -2.55
CA ILE A 61 5.96 8.98 -1.27
C ILE A 61 7.15 9.96 -1.31
N LEU A 62 8.27 9.60 -1.94
CA LEU A 62 9.40 10.51 -2.14
C LEU A 62 9.06 11.68 -3.07
N SER A 63 8.12 11.49 -4.00
CA SER A 63 7.61 12.56 -4.86
C SER A 63 6.60 13.49 -4.16
N CYS A 64 6.09 13.08 -3.00
CA CYS A 64 5.15 13.89 -2.23
C CYS A 64 5.89 15.05 -1.57
N SER A 65 5.58 16.27 -1.98
CA SER A 65 6.17 17.50 -1.42
C SER A 65 5.70 17.85 0.00
N LYS A 66 4.66 17.16 0.49
CA LYS A 66 4.08 17.38 1.82
C LYS A 66 4.64 16.45 2.91
N CYS A 67 5.44 15.45 2.53
CA CYS A 67 6.00 14.44 3.44
C CYS A 67 7.40 14.77 3.94
#